data_AF-A0A177QC36-F1
#
_entry.id   AF-A0A177QC36-F1
#
_cell.length_a   1.000
_cell.length_b   1.000
_cell.length_c   1.000
_cell.angle_alpha   90.00
_cell.angle_beta   90.00
_cell.angle_gamma   90.00
#
_symmetry.space_group_name_H-M   'P 1'
#
loop_
_entity.id
_entity.type
_entity.pdbx_description
1 polymer ?
#
loop_
_entity_poly.entity_id
_entity_poly.type
_entity_poly.pdbx_seq_one_letter_code
_entity_poly.pdbx_strand_id
1 'polypeptide(L)'
;MDRDAVLSLWETHKEERWPQVGSQQEGPLMTLDTVISGCVVYFLDSPEGLDAQRIRIVEECVADLDNLTDELDEDCLPYFQRLRHLGTLLITTHHTT
;
A
#
# COMPACT_ATOMS: atom_id res chain seq x y z
N MET A 1 10.79 -14.58 -4.90
CA MET A 1 11.46 -13.30 -5.19
C MET A 1 10.57 -12.12 -4.78
N ASP A 2 9.25 -12.23 -4.89
CA ASP A 2 8.36 -11.10 -4.58
C ASP A 2 8.10 -10.85 -3.09
N ARG A 3 8.09 -11.91 -2.25
CA ARG A 3 7.86 -11.77 -0.81
C ARG A 3 8.97 -11.02 -0.07
N ASP A 4 10.22 -11.26 -0.42
CA ASP A 4 11.36 -10.55 0.17
C ASP A 4 11.36 -9.05 -0.22
N ALA A 5 10.91 -8.74 -1.44
CA ALA A 5 10.73 -7.36 -1.89
C ALA A 5 9.61 -6.65 -1.10
N VAL A 6 8.47 -7.31 -0.89
CA VAL A 6 7.39 -6.80 -0.03
C VAL A 6 7.91 -6.57 1.39
N LEU A 7 8.63 -7.53 1.97
CA LEU A 7 9.18 -7.42 3.32
C LEU A 7 10.15 -6.23 3.44
N SER A 8 11.14 -6.12 2.55
CA SER A 8 12.13 -5.05 2.62
C SER A 8 11.50 -3.65 2.52
N LEU A 9 10.49 -3.50 1.65
CA LEU A 9 9.80 -2.23 1.49
C LEU A 9 8.88 -1.93 2.68
N TRP A 10 8.22 -2.96 3.21
CA TRP A 10 7.35 -2.85 4.39
C TRP A 10 8.12 -2.40 5.63
N GLU A 11 9.32 -2.94 5.86
CA GLU A 11 10.18 -2.54 6.97
C GLU A 11 10.52 -1.05 6.92
N THR A 12 10.72 -0.49 5.72
CA THR A 12 10.93 0.95 5.55
C THR A 12 9.64 1.75 5.79
N HIS A 13 8.50 1.27 5.27
CA HIS A 13 7.22 1.97 5.37
C HIS A 13 6.70 2.04 6.80
N LYS A 14 6.77 0.93 7.56
CA LYS A 14 6.23 0.85 8.93
C LYS A 14 6.98 1.73 9.94
N GLU A 15 8.25 2.05 9.66
CA GLU A 15 9.09 2.89 10.50
C GLU A 15 8.93 4.38 10.17
N GLU A 16 8.43 4.69 8.97
CA GLU A 16 8.18 6.06 8.56
C GLU A 16 7.01 6.67 9.35
N ARG A 17 7.17 7.93 9.74
CA ARG A 17 6.10 8.66 10.40
C ARG A 17 5.01 9.03 9.39
N TRP A 18 3.75 8.94 9.80
CA TRP A 18 2.63 9.52 9.03
C TRP A 18 2.94 10.97 8.62
N PRO A 19 2.91 11.30 7.32
CA PRO A 19 3.27 12.63 6.84
C PRO A 19 2.18 13.65 7.18
N GLN A 20 2.55 14.93 7.14
CA GLN A 20 1.55 15.99 7.18
C GLN A 20 0.80 16.02 5.84
N VAL A 21 -0.53 15.96 5.90
CA VAL A 21 -1.42 15.95 4.72
C VAL A 21 -2.53 16.98 4.90
N GLY A 22 -3.16 17.40 3.80
CA GLY A 22 -4.32 18.28 3.85
C GLY A 22 -5.51 17.61 4.57
N SER A 23 -6.22 18.37 5.41
CA SER A 23 -7.30 17.83 6.26
C SER A 23 -8.45 17.19 5.48
N GLN A 24 -8.67 17.60 4.22
CA GLN A 24 -9.68 17.00 3.35
C GLN A 24 -9.26 15.63 2.79
N GLN A 25 -7.95 15.43 2.58
CA GLN A 25 -7.40 14.19 2.03
C GLN A 25 -6.98 13.21 3.13
N GLU A 26 -6.78 13.67 4.37
CA GLU A 26 -6.32 12.86 5.49
C GLU A 26 -7.17 11.60 5.72
N GLY A 27 -8.50 11.73 5.80
CA GLY A 27 -9.40 10.59 6.03
C GLY A 27 -9.30 9.50 4.95
N PRO A 28 -9.45 9.85 3.66
CA PRO A 28 -9.22 8.93 2.56
C PRO A 28 -7.83 8.27 2.59
N LEU A 29 -6.75 9.05 2.75
CA LEU A 29 -5.38 8.54 2.77
C LEU A 29 -5.13 7.59 3.93
N MET A 30 -5.64 7.88 5.13
CA MET A 30 -5.55 6.98 6.30
C MET A 30 -6.27 5.66 6.04
N THR A 31 -7.41 5.71 5.34
CA THR A 31 -8.18 4.50 4.98
C THR A 31 -7.37 3.63 4.01
N LEU A 32 -6.80 4.22 2.97
CA LEU A 32 -5.96 3.53 1.99
C LEU A 32 -4.72 2.92 2.65
N ASP A 33 -4.03 3.68 3.51
CA ASP A 33 -2.86 3.20 4.26
C ASP A 33 -3.21 2.00 5.15
N THR A 34 -4.30 2.09 5.90
CA THR A 34 -4.75 1.01 6.79
C THR A 34 -5.06 -0.26 6.01
N VAL A 35 -5.79 -0.15 4.89
CA VAL A 35 -6.22 -1.31 4.09
C VAL A 35 -5.04 -1.97 3.41
N ILE A 36 -4.19 -1.20 2.73
CA ILE A 36 -3.02 -1.74 2.03
C ILE A 36 -2.03 -2.33 3.04
N SER A 37 -1.73 -1.63 4.14
CA SER A 37 -0.83 -2.12 5.19
C SER A 37 -1.35 -3.40 5.84
N GLY A 38 -2.66 -3.50 6.09
CA GLY A 38 -3.28 -4.73 6.59
C GLY A 38 -3.11 -5.90 5.64
N CYS A 39 -3.21 -5.67 4.32
CA CYS A 39 -2.97 -6.69 3.31
C CYS A 39 -1.49 -7.08 3.23
N VAL A 40 -0.56 -6.12 3.39
CA VAL A 40 0.88 -6.41 3.47
C VAL A 40 1.20 -7.32 4.66
N VAL A 41 0.71 -6.97 5.86
CA VAL A 41 0.92 -7.78 7.07
C VAL A 41 0.32 -9.17 6.90
N TYR A 42 -0.93 -9.27 6.44
CA TYR A 42 -1.57 -10.56 6.20
C TYR A 42 -0.77 -11.40 5.19
N PHE A 43 -0.35 -10.79 4.08
CA PHE A 43 0.46 -11.46 3.07
C PHE A 43 1.74 -12.00 3.69
N LEU A 44 2.48 -11.19 4.46
CA LEU A 44 3.75 -11.59 5.08
C LEU A 44 3.57 -12.70 6.13
N ASP A 45 2.46 -12.71 6.87
CA ASP A 45 2.18 -13.70 7.92
C ASP A 45 1.59 -15.02 7.38
N SER A 46 0.94 -15.01 6.21
CA SER A 46 0.34 -16.19 5.59
C SER A 46 1.21 -16.76 4.46
N PRO A 47 1.56 -18.05 4.47
CA PRO A 47 2.28 -18.68 3.37
C PRO A 47 1.44 -18.78 2.08
N GLU A 48 0.11 -18.80 2.18
CA GLU A 48 -0.81 -18.86 1.05
C GLU A 48 -0.93 -17.52 0.29
N GLY A 49 -0.51 -16.41 0.90
CA GLY A 49 -0.64 -15.08 0.32
C GLY A 49 -2.06 -14.52 0.41
N LEU A 50 -2.42 -13.61 -0.50
CA LEU A 50 -3.74 -12.97 -0.51
C LEU A 50 -4.72 -13.77 -1.37
N ASP A 51 -5.97 -13.86 -0.92
CA ASP A 51 -7.07 -14.36 -1.75
C ASP A 51 -7.53 -13.32 -2.80
N ALA A 52 -8.32 -13.79 -3.76
CA ALA A 52 -8.84 -12.97 -4.85
C ALA A 52 -9.70 -11.78 -4.38
N GLN A 53 -10.37 -11.87 -3.22
CA GLN A 53 -11.16 -10.76 -2.69
C GLN A 53 -10.23 -9.65 -2.18
N ARG A 54 -9.21 -10.02 -1.40
CA ARG A 54 -8.20 -9.09 -0.89
C ARG A 54 -7.41 -8.43 -2.02
N ILE A 55 -7.10 -9.18 -3.08
CA ILE A 55 -6.42 -8.60 -4.25
C ILE A 55 -7.27 -7.53 -4.93
N ARG A 56 -8.56 -7.77 -5.15
CA ARG A 56 -9.46 -6.74 -5.72
C ARG A 56 -9.52 -5.49 -4.86
N ILE A 57 -9.58 -5.66 -3.53
CA ILE A 57 -9.55 -4.53 -2.60
C ILE A 57 -8.24 -3.73 -2.76
N VAL A 58 -7.10 -4.40 -2.88
CA VAL A 58 -5.81 -3.72 -3.09
C VAL A 58 -5.76 -3.03 -4.45
N GLU A 59 -6.29 -3.62 -5.52
CA GLU A 59 -6.39 -2.99 -6.84
C GLU A 59 -7.21 -1.70 -6.81
N GLU A 60 -8.39 -1.73 -6.17
CA GLU A 60 -9.24 -0.56 -5.96
C GLU A 60 -8.51 0.52 -5.14
N CYS A 61 -7.85 0.13 -4.04
CA CYS A 61 -7.11 1.05 -3.20
C CYS A 61 -5.91 1.69 -3.91
N VAL A 62 -5.19 0.94 -4.76
CA VAL A 62 -4.09 1.48 -5.56
C VAL A 62 -4.62 2.47 -6.61
N ALA A 63 -5.74 2.18 -7.26
CA ALA A 63 -6.36 3.10 -8.21
C ALA A 63 -6.86 4.38 -7.53
N ASP A 64 -7.47 4.27 -6.35
CA ASP A 64 -7.88 5.43 -5.55
C ASP A 64 -6.68 6.26 -5.09
N LEU A 65 -5.60 5.60 -4.67
CA LEU A 65 -4.37 6.28 -4.27
C LEU A 65 -3.76 7.05 -5.44
N ASP A 66 -3.74 6.47 -6.65
CA ASP A 66 -3.25 7.11 -7.88
C ASP A 66 -4.01 8.41 -8.16
N ASN A 67 -5.34 8.39 -8.02
CA ASN A 67 -6.18 9.58 -8.21
C ASN A 67 -5.92 10.67 -7.17
N LEU A 68 -5.54 10.30 -5.94
CA LEU A 68 -5.26 11.25 -4.86
C LEU A 68 -3.86 11.83 -4.94
N THR A 69 -2.87 11.07 -5.43
CA THR A 69 -1.46 11.49 -5.45
C THR A 69 -1.18 12.71 -6.32
N ASP A 70 -1.99 12.99 -7.34
CA ASP A 70 -1.81 14.16 -8.22
C ASP A 70 -2.02 15.50 -7.48
N GLU A 71 -2.71 15.48 -6.34
CA GLU A 71 -3.07 16.66 -5.54
C GLU A 71 -2.29 16.75 -4.22
N LEU A 72 -1.28 15.89 -4.02
CA LEU A 72 -0.50 15.82 -2.78
C LEU A 72 0.71 16.75 -2.81
N ASP A 73 1.02 17.31 -1.65
CA ASP A 73 2.24 18.08 -1.43
C ASP A 73 3.49 17.19 -1.63
N GLU A 74 4.56 17.78 -2.17
CA GLU A 74 5.81 17.07 -2.48
C GLU A 74 6.41 16.35 -1.26
N ASP A 75 6.21 16.90 -0.06
CA ASP A 75 6.74 16.36 1.20
C ASP A 75 6.07 15.05 1.63
N CYS A 76 4.81 14.81 1.21
CA CYS A 76 4.07 13.60 1.58
C CYS A 76 4.10 12.51 0.48
N LEU A 77 4.43 12.88 -0.76
CA LEU A 77 4.53 11.96 -1.89
C LEU A 77 5.40 10.71 -1.62
N PRO A 78 6.59 10.79 -1.00
CA PRO A 78 7.43 9.60 -0.81
C PRO A 78 6.77 8.50 0.03
N TYR A 79 5.96 8.88 1.02
CA TYR A 79 5.20 7.95 1.86
C TYR A 79 4.17 7.20 1.01
N PHE A 80 3.33 7.94 0.28
CA PHE A 80 2.24 7.36 -0.51
C PHE A 80 2.73 6.62 -1.75
N GLN A 81 3.87 7.01 -2.34
CA GLN A 81 4.51 6.24 -3.40
C GLN A 81 5.01 4.88 -2.90
N ARG A 82 5.55 4.80 -1.68
CA ARG A 82 5.89 3.49 -1.09
C ARG A 82 4.66 2.64 -0.81
N LEU A 83 3.60 3.24 -0.28
CA LEU A 83 2.33 2.55 -0.06
C LEU A 83 1.76 1.97 -1.37
N ARG A 84 1.73 2.79 -2.44
CA ARG A 84 1.35 2.37 -3.79
C ARG A 84 2.21 1.22 -4.29
N HIS A 85 3.52 1.30 -4.07
CA HIS A 85 4.46 0.28 -4.50
C HIS A 85 4.25 -1.05 -3.77
N LEU A 86 3.98 -1.02 -2.45
CA LEU A 86 3.56 -2.18 -1.68
C LEU A 86 2.31 -2.83 -2.27
N GLY A 87 1.26 -2.05 -2.53
CA GLY A 87 0.03 -2.55 -3.16
C GLY A 87 0.28 -3.20 -4.53
N THR A 88 1.10 -2.58 -5.37
CA THR A 88 1.46 -3.09 -6.70
C THR A 88 2.22 -4.42 -6.61
N LEU A 89 3.13 -4.58 -5.64
CA LEU A 89 3.86 -5.83 -5.41
C LEU A 89 2.91 -6.95 -4.99
N LEU A 90 1.93 -6.68 -4.12
CA LEU A 90 0.93 -7.66 -3.71
C LEU A 90 0.11 -8.18 -4.90
N ILE A 91 -0.37 -7.27 -5.77
CA ILE A 91 -1.13 -7.61 -6.99
C ILE A 91 -0.27 -8.47 -7.93
N THR A 92 0.97 -8.05 -8.18
CA THR A 92 1.87 -8.74 -9.11
C THR A 92 2.23 -10.14 -8.62
N THR A 93 2.45 -10.30 -7.30
CA THR A 93 2.77 -11.60 -6.70
C THR A 93 1.64 -12.59 -6.90
N HIS A 94 0.38 -12.16 -6.69
CA HIS A 94 -0.78 -13.03 -6.88
C HIS A 94 -0.95 -13.50 -8.34
N HIS A 95 -0.66 -12.64 -9.32
CA HIS A 95 -0.74 -13.03 -10.75
C HIS A 95 0.38 -13.96 -11.22
N THR A 96 1.45 -14.10 -10.43
CA THR A 96 2.60 -14.96 -10.75
C THR A 96 2.48 -16.36 -10.11
N THR A 97 1.48 -16.56 -9.23
CA THR A 97 1.24 -17.81 -8.49
C THR A 97 0.15 -18.64 -9.18
#